data_AF-M2AYE9-F1
#
_entry.id   AF-M2AYE9-F1
#
_cell.length_a   1.000
_cell.length_b   1.000
_cell.length_c   1.000
_cell.angle_alpha   90.00
_cell.angle_beta   90.00
_cell.angle_gamma   90.00
#
_symmetry.space_group_name_H-M   'P 1'
#
loop_
_entity.id
_entity.type
_entity.pdbx_description
1 polymer ?
#
loop_
_entity_poly.entity_id
_entity_poly.type
_entity_poly.pdbx_seq_one_letter_code
_entity_poly.pdbx_strand_id
1 'polypeptide(L)'
;MVIAIIGVLVGLLLPAVQAAREAARRMSCGNNMKQLGLAMHNYHSAYNQLPTQGAGTTQAGAGIFNGSRQYNNASLSAFVGMLPFMEQQGLWEQISNPMNVDIDGASPPADTAPLPYPAMGPTPAYNWSGDAYIPYMTEIVAFRCPSDPGVSGSPGRARTNYAVNLGDSINHFQINGPYDNNFNVSSVYGTISRGTDRGAFGLRYTHKFRDILDGLSNTIALGEIATSLGDRDKRTQPALNAGGNTDSSGVPGNPSLCQQWVSPERPQFWSNGSDGGTAPSLEGADSVHFRGSSWATFYPAHTGFQTILPPNREACWVGHTLYPGLFPPSSRHPGGCHVVMADGAVKFITDSIEAGDSTAGTVNFVSFSTAKLTGVRAPGNASPYGLWGSLGTRASREVIGEEF
;
A
#
# COMPACT_ATOMS: atom_id res chain seq x y z
N MET A 1 -24.72 19.91 46.32
CA MET A 1 -25.45 18.83 45.63
C MET A 1 -25.39 18.94 44.10
N VAL A 2 -25.60 20.13 43.52
CA VAL A 2 -25.60 20.34 42.05
C VAL A 2 -24.29 19.95 41.36
N ILE A 3 -23.13 20.26 41.95
CA ILE A 3 -21.81 19.92 41.38
C ILE A 3 -21.63 18.40 41.23
N ALA A 4 -22.16 17.60 42.18
CA ALA A 4 -22.10 16.14 42.11
C ALA A 4 -22.98 15.58 40.97
N ILE A 5 -24.14 16.18 40.73
CA ILE A 5 -25.06 15.75 39.66
C ILE A 5 -24.48 16.10 38.29
N ILE A 6 -23.89 17.29 38.11
CA ILE A 6 -23.21 17.68 36.87
C ILE A 6 -22.00 16.76 36.62
N GLY A 7 -21.22 16.44 37.65
CA GLY A 7 -20.09 15.51 37.53
C GLY A 7 -20.50 14.12 37.06
N VAL A 8 -21.60 13.57 37.57
CA VAL A 8 -22.13 12.27 37.13
C VAL A 8 -22.68 12.33 35.70
N LEU A 9 -23.41 13.38 35.33
CA LEU A 9 -23.93 13.55 33.97
C LEU A 9 -22.80 13.70 32.95
N VAL A 10 -21.78 14.52 33.23
CA VAL A 10 -20.61 14.68 32.35
C VAL A 10 -19.80 13.38 32.28
N GLY A 11 -19.64 12.67 33.40
CA GLY A 11 -18.95 11.38 33.44
C GLY A 11 -19.62 10.29 32.59
N LEU A 12 -20.96 10.30 32.48
CA LEU A 12 -21.71 9.39 31.62
C LEU A 12 -21.74 9.84 30.15
N LEU A 13 -21.70 11.15 29.88
CA LEU A 13 -21.75 11.70 28.53
C LEU A 13 -20.41 11.62 27.78
N LEU A 14 -19.27 11.72 28.48
CA LEU A 14 -17.96 11.75 27.82
C LEU A 14 -17.63 10.44 27.05
N PRO A 15 -17.80 9.23 27.62
CA PRO A 15 -17.59 7.99 26.89
C PRO A 15 -18.56 7.83 25.72
N ALA A 16 -19.82 8.25 25.90
CA ALA A 16 -20.84 8.18 24.86
C ALA A 16 -20.52 9.10 23.66
N VAL A 17 -20.06 10.33 23.91
CA VAL A 17 -19.65 11.27 22.86
C VAL A 17 -18.44 10.75 22.09
N GLN A 18 -17.48 10.13 22.78
CA GLN A 18 -16.31 9.54 22.14
C GLN A 18 -16.68 8.35 21.23
N ALA A 19 -17.54 7.45 21.71
CA ALA A 19 -18.05 6.34 20.92
C ALA A 19 -18.82 6.81 19.68
N ALA A 20 -19.69 7.83 19.83
CA ALA A 20 -20.43 8.42 18.72
C ALA A 20 -19.50 9.07 17.69
N ARG A 21 -18.46 9.80 18.13
CA ARG A 21 -17.45 10.38 17.23
C ARG A 21 -16.70 9.30 16.46
N GLU A 22 -16.33 8.20 17.12
CA GLU A 22 -15.62 7.11 16.44
C GLU A 22 -16.50 6.39 15.42
N ALA A 23 -17.77 6.14 15.74
CA ALA A 23 -18.72 5.61 14.78
C ALA A 23 -18.87 6.53 13.55
N ALA A 24 -18.95 7.84 13.77
CA ALA A 24 -19.02 8.82 12.68
C ALA A 24 -17.77 8.81 11.79
N ARG A 25 -16.58 8.75 12.39
CA ARG A 25 -15.32 8.63 11.62
C ARG A 25 -15.26 7.33 10.83
N ARG A 26 -15.69 6.22 11.43
CA ARG A 26 -15.76 4.91 10.77
C ARG A 26 -16.68 4.93 9.56
N MET A 27 -17.87 5.53 9.68
CA MET A 27 -18.77 5.73 8.56
C MET A 27 -18.15 6.59 7.46
N SER A 28 -17.44 7.67 7.83
CA SER A 28 -16.76 8.52 6.85
C SER A 28 -15.67 7.77 6.07
N CYS A 29 -14.84 6.96 6.74
CA CYS A 29 -13.79 6.20 6.06
C CYS A 29 -14.39 5.10 5.16
N GLY A 30 -15.47 4.45 5.60
CA GLY A 30 -16.24 3.52 4.76
C GLY A 30 -16.86 4.20 3.52
N ASN A 31 -17.34 5.43 3.64
CA ASN A 31 -17.87 6.20 2.51
C ASN A 31 -16.76 6.60 1.51
N ASN A 32 -15.59 7.01 1.99
CA ASN A 32 -14.44 7.27 1.11
C ASN A 32 -14.03 6.00 0.34
N MET A 33 -14.01 4.84 1.02
CA MET A 33 -13.78 3.55 0.38
C MET A 33 -14.85 3.22 -0.67
N LYS A 34 -16.11 3.55 -0.42
CA LYS A 34 -17.20 3.43 -1.40
C LYS A 34 -16.93 4.29 -2.64
N GLN A 35 -16.48 5.53 -2.46
CA GLN A 35 -16.13 6.42 -3.58
C GLN A 35 -14.97 5.86 -4.41
N LEU A 36 -13.93 5.30 -3.76
CA LEU A 36 -12.83 4.64 -4.46
C LEU A 36 -13.27 3.41 -5.24
N GLY A 37 -14.14 2.58 -4.64
CA GLY A 37 -14.74 1.43 -5.33
C GLY A 37 -15.54 1.87 -6.56
N LEU A 38 -16.38 2.90 -6.44
CA LEU A 38 -17.12 3.46 -7.57
C LEU A 38 -16.19 4.01 -8.65
N ALA A 39 -15.12 4.72 -8.27
CA ALA A 39 -14.12 5.22 -9.21
C ALA A 39 -13.42 4.09 -9.98
N MET A 40 -13.07 3.00 -9.30
CA MET A 40 -12.50 1.80 -9.92
C MET A 40 -13.47 1.17 -10.94
N HIS A 41 -14.75 1.03 -10.59
CA HIS A 41 -15.75 0.49 -11.51
C HIS A 41 -16.02 1.42 -12.70
N ASN A 42 -16.07 2.73 -12.48
CA ASN A 42 -16.22 3.72 -13.56
C ASN A 42 -15.01 3.71 -14.50
N TYR A 43 -13.79 3.60 -13.96
CA TYR A 43 -12.58 3.41 -14.75
C TYR A 43 -12.67 2.14 -15.59
N HIS A 44 -13.10 1.02 -15.00
CA HIS A 44 -13.30 -0.23 -15.74
C HIS A 44 -14.38 -0.11 -16.82
N SER A 45 -15.48 0.60 -16.55
CA SER A 45 -16.53 0.84 -17.54
C SER A 45 -16.03 1.68 -18.72
N ALA A 46 -15.12 2.63 -18.49
CA ALA A 46 -14.58 3.49 -19.53
C ALA A 46 -13.47 2.80 -20.35
N TYR A 47 -12.58 2.03 -19.70
CA TYR A 47 -11.36 1.51 -20.32
C TYR A 47 -11.34 -0.02 -20.48
N ASN A 48 -12.37 -0.74 -20.04
CA ASN A 48 -12.45 -2.21 -20.04
C ASN A 48 -11.25 -2.88 -19.34
N GLN A 49 -10.74 -2.24 -18.29
CA GLN A 49 -9.61 -2.69 -17.49
C GLN A 49 -9.61 -2.00 -16.13
N LEU A 50 -8.97 -2.61 -15.13
CA LEU A 50 -8.68 -1.97 -13.86
C LEU A 50 -7.57 -0.92 -14.02
N PRO A 51 -7.53 0.10 -13.16
CA PRO A 51 -6.39 1.02 -13.10
C PRO A 51 -5.09 0.26 -12.83
N THR A 52 -4.01 0.63 -13.51
CA THR A 52 -2.71 -0.04 -13.35
C THR A 52 -1.94 0.53 -12.17
N GLN A 53 -1.55 -0.33 -11.24
CA GLN A 53 -0.59 -0.02 -10.19
C GLN A 53 0.82 -0.16 -10.77
N GLY A 54 1.64 0.90 -10.74
CA GLY A 54 2.96 0.90 -11.40
C GLY A 54 2.89 1.27 -12.88
N ALA A 55 2.21 2.36 -13.19
CA ALA A 55 2.10 2.93 -14.53
C ALA A 55 2.94 4.21 -14.68
N GLY A 56 3.00 4.76 -15.90
CA GLY A 56 3.63 6.05 -16.16
C GLY A 56 4.74 5.96 -17.22
N THR A 57 5.67 6.90 -17.16
CA THR A 57 6.75 7.06 -18.13
C THR A 57 8.00 6.29 -17.69
N THR A 58 8.66 5.66 -18.66
CA THR A 58 9.88 4.88 -18.45
C THR A 58 10.93 5.25 -19.49
N GLN A 59 12.20 5.02 -19.16
CA GLN A 59 13.30 5.10 -20.12
C GLN A 59 14.08 3.79 -20.10
N ALA A 60 14.21 3.14 -21.25
CA ALA A 60 15.01 1.91 -21.36
C ALA A 60 16.47 2.20 -21.00
N GLY A 61 17.09 1.30 -20.23
CA GLY A 61 18.43 1.49 -19.70
C GLY A 61 18.50 2.38 -18.45
N ALA A 62 17.38 2.99 -18.03
CA ALA A 62 17.32 3.68 -16.74
C ALA A 62 17.20 2.68 -15.59
N GLY A 63 17.81 3.00 -14.46
CA GLY A 63 17.68 2.19 -13.25
C GLY A 63 16.28 2.32 -12.64
N ILE A 64 15.58 1.20 -12.36
CA ILE A 64 14.24 1.21 -11.74
C ILE A 64 14.20 1.88 -10.36
N PHE A 65 15.33 1.91 -9.67
CA PHE A 65 15.51 2.57 -8.36
C PHE A 65 16.14 3.97 -8.47
N ASN A 66 16.50 4.43 -9.67
CA ASN A 66 17.13 5.73 -9.87
C ASN A 66 16.08 6.79 -10.20
N GLY A 67 15.75 7.65 -9.24
CA GLY A 67 14.75 8.70 -9.42
C GLY A 67 15.13 9.65 -10.57
N SER A 68 14.13 10.06 -11.34
CA SER A 68 14.30 10.96 -12.48
C SER A 68 13.31 12.11 -12.44
N ARG A 69 13.75 13.26 -12.97
CA ARG A 69 12.91 14.43 -13.23
C ARG A 69 12.27 14.41 -14.62
N GLN A 70 12.76 13.56 -15.52
CA GLN A 70 12.33 13.46 -16.92
C GLN A 70 11.36 12.31 -17.18
N TYR A 71 11.19 11.43 -16.21
CA TYR A 71 10.28 10.30 -16.26
C TYR A 71 10.01 9.83 -14.85
N ASN A 72 8.94 9.07 -14.66
CA ASN A 72 8.50 8.66 -13.33
C ASN A 72 8.82 7.20 -12.98
N ASN A 73 9.62 6.48 -13.77
CA ASN A 73 9.98 5.06 -13.56
C ASN A 73 8.78 4.10 -13.57
N ALA A 74 7.73 4.49 -14.29
CA ALA A 74 6.39 3.92 -14.14
C ALA A 74 6.04 3.72 -12.65
N SER A 75 6.33 4.75 -11.84
CA SER A 75 6.14 4.71 -10.40
C SER A 75 4.76 5.15 -9.93
N LEU A 76 3.83 5.40 -10.86
CA LEU A 76 2.51 5.92 -10.53
C LEU A 76 1.60 4.85 -9.96
N SER A 77 0.87 5.22 -8.91
CA SER A 77 -0.18 4.38 -8.33
C SER A 77 -1.41 4.33 -9.25
N ALA A 78 -2.24 3.32 -9.03
CA ALA A 78 -3.57 3.17 -9.61
C ALA A 78 -4.46 4.41 -9.36
N PHE A 79 -4.20 5.14 -8.27
CA PHE A 79 -4.98 6.30 -7.86
C PHE A 79 -4.84 7.48 -8.82
N VAL A 80 -3.68 7.66 -9.44
CA VAL A 80 -3.47 8.71 -10.46
C VAL A 80 -4.44 8.51 -11.64
N GLY A 81 -4.62 7.26 -12.09
CA GLY A 81 -5.57 6.93 -13.16
C GLY A 81 -7.04 7.06 -12.73
N MET A 82 -7.34 6.98 -11.44
CA MET A 82 -8.70 7.12 -10.91
C MET A 82 -9.13 8.56 -10.64
N LEU A 83 -8.22 9.54 -10.68
CA LEU A 83 -8.55 10.96 -10.40
C LEU A 83 -9.75 11.49 -11.19
N PRO A 84 -9.89 11.26 -12.52
CA PRO A 84 -11.06 11.72 -13.28
C PRO A 84 -12.39 11.18 -12.76
N PHE A 85 -12.37 10.00 -12.14
CA PHE A 85 -13.56 9.29 -11.64
C PHE A 85 -13.87 9.59 -10.17
N MET A 86 -13.11 10.50 -9.55
CA MET A 86 -13.28 10.97 -8.16
C MET A 86 -13.42 12.49 -8.09
N GLU A 87 -13.94 13.11 -9.15
CA GLU A 87 -14.12 14.57 -9.24
C GLU A 87 -12.78 15.35 -9.13
N GLN A 88 -11.64 14.70 -9.39
CA GLN A 88 -10.31 15.31 -9.43
C GLN A 88 -9.81 15.54 -10.87
N GLN A 89 -10.73 15.91 -11.78
CA GLN A 89 -10.40 16.14 -13.19
C GLN A 89 -9.35 17.23 -13.40
N GLY A 90 -9.45 18.35 -12.66
CA GLY A 90 -8.48 19.45 -12.77
C GLY A 90 -7.06 19.05 -12.33
N LEU A 91 -6.94 18.16 -11.34
CA LEU A 91 -5.64 17.63 -10.92
C LEU A 91 -5.08 16.64 -11.94
N TRP A 92 -5.93 15.78 -12.51
CA TRP A 92 -5.55 14.91 -13.62
C TRP A 92 -5.01 15.71 -14.81
N GLU A 93 -5.69 16.79 -15.21
CA GLU A 93 -5.24 17.64 -16.31
C GLU A 93 -3.87 18.28 -16.07
N GLN A 94 -3.55 18.64 -14.82
CA GLN A 94 -2.22 19.12 -14.46
C GLN A 94 -1.16 18.02 -14.56
N ILE A 95 -1.50 16.78 -14.19
CA ILE A 95 -0.59 15.63 -14.24
C ILE A 95 -0.39 15.16 -15.69
N SER A 96 -1.45 15.11 -16.49
CA SER A 96 -1.41 14.57 -17.85
C SER A 96 -0.71 15.48 -18.86
N ASN A 97 -0.46 16.75 -18.49
CA ASN A 97 0.18 17.73 -19.35
C ASN A 97 1.56 18.13 -18.80
N PRO A 98 2.49 18.59 -19.65
CA PRO A 98 3.74 19.16 -19.17
C PRO A 98 3.52 20.37 -18.26
N MET A 99 4.37 20.51 -17.23
CA MET A 99 4.30 21.60 -16.26
C MET A 99 5.62 22.36 -16.19
N ASN A 100 5.56 23.69 -16.22
CA ASN A 100 6.75 24.56 -16.30
C ASN A 100 7.06 25.27 -14.97
N VAL A 101 6.39 24.87 -13.88
CA VAL A 101 6.52 25.51 -12.57
C VAL A 101 6.85 24.46 -11.51
N ASP A 102 7.72 24.83 -10.58
CA ASP A 102 7.96 24.09 -9.34
C ASP A 102 7.19 24.75 -8.17
N ILE A 103 7.26 24.17 -6.98
CA ILE A 103 6.56 24.61 -5.75
C ILE A 103 6.81 26.09 -5.41
N ASP A 104 8.00 26.61 -5.70
CA ASP A 104 8.40 27.99 -5.42
C ASP A 104 7.99 28.98 -6.53
N GLY A 105 7.31 28.52 -7.59
CA GLY A 105 6.93 29.35 -8.74
C GLY A 105 8.12 29.84 -9.58
N ALA A 106 9.34 29.42 -9.25
CA ALA A 106 10.55 29.68 -10.01
C ALA A 106 10.78 28.58 -11.06
N SER A 107 11.42 28.94 -12.18
CA SER A 107 12.08 27.95 -13.03
C SER A 107 13.19 27.29 -12.20
N PRO A 108 13.17 25.98 -11.93
CA PRO A 108 14.26 25.28 -11.27
C PRO A 108 15.62 25.61 -11.91
N PRO A 109 16.71 25.60 -11.13
CA PRO A 109 18.04 25.91 -11.62
C PRO A 109 18.35 25.16 -12.91
N ALA A 110 18.88 25.89 -13.90
CA ALA A 110 19.13 25.40 -15.26
C ALA A 110 20.10 24.21 -15.36
N ASP A 111 20.69 23.77 -14.24
CA ASP A 111 21.65 22.68 -14.15
C ASP A 111 21.05 21.36 -13.62
N THR A 112 19.80 21.33 -13.11
CA THR A 112 19.25 20.18 -12.35
C THR A 112 17.92 19.62 -12.84
N ALA A 113 17.21 20.28 -13.76
CA ALA A 113 16.02 19.75 -14.44
C ALA A 113 15.87 20.35 -15.86
N PRO A 114 15.57 19.57 -16.91
CA PRO A 114 15.06 20.15 -18.13
C PRO A 114 13.58 20.40 -17.87
N LEU A 115 13.24 21.61 -17.44
CA LEU A 115 11.86 22.04 -17.63
C LEU A 115 11.53 22.00 -19.12
N PRO A 116 10.27 21.69 -19.45
CA PRO A 116 9.16 21.41 -18.54
C PRO A 116 9.24 20.02 -17.88
N TYR A 117 8.66 19.85 -16.68
CA TYR A 117 8.31 18.50 -16.22
C TYR A 117 7.45 17.86 -17.31
N PRO A 118 7.79 16.65 -17.79
CA PRO A 118 7.02 16.02 -18.84
C PRO A 118 5.63 15.63 -18.33
N ALA A 119 4.73 15.33 -19.27
CA ALA A 119 3.46 14.70 -18.94
C ALA A 119 3.69 13.48 -18.03
N MET A 120 2.82 13.31 -17.05
CA MET A 120 2.91 12.31 -15.98
C MET A 120 4.02 12.57 -14.95
N GLY A 121 4.66 13.74 -14.97
CA GLY A 121 5.56 14.22 -13.93
C GLY A 121 6.84 13.39 -13.69
N PRO A 122 7.63 13.76 -12.67
CA PRO A 122 8.84 13.06 -12.26
C PRO A 122 8.54 11.84 -11.36
N THR A 123 9.55 11.12 -10.88
CA THR A 123 9.38 10.04 -9.88
C THR A 123 8.74 10.56 -8.56
N PRO A 124 7.52 10.17 -8.15
CA PRO A 124 6.79 10.86 -7.06
C PRO A 124 7.46 10.83 -5.68
N ALA A 125 8.13 9.72 -5.32
CA ALA A 125 8.64 9.46 -3.98
C ALA A 125 10.16 9.61 -3.85
N TYR A 126 10.82 10.42 -4.69
CA TYR A 126 12.26 10.64 -4.59
C TYR A 126 12.58 11.96 -3.90
N ASN A 127 13.42 11.95 -2.87
CA ASN A 127 13.77 13.15 -2.11
C ASN A 127 14.74 14.03 -2.91
N TRP A 128 14.20 15.02 -3.63
CA TRP A 128 14.97 16.07 -4.27
C TRP A 128 14.97 17.29 -3.36
N SER A 129 16.16 17.72 -2.96
CA SER A 129 16.35 18.96 -2.21
C SER A 129 15.82 20.15 -3.01
N GLY A 130 14.73 20.77 -2.55
CA GLY A 130 14.16 21.99 -3.14
C GLY A 130 13.09 21.79 -4.21
N ASP A 131 12.88 20.56 -4.69
CA ASP A 131 11.98 20.33 -5.84
C ASP A 131 10.80 19.46 -5.44
N ALA A 132 9.60 19.95 -5.73
CA ALA A 132 8.41 19.17 -5.49
C ALA A 132 7.32 19.47 -6.53
N TYR A 133 7.07 18.47 -7.36
CA TYR A 133 6.00 18.49 -8.36
C TYR A 133 4.64 18.70 -7.67
N ILE A 134 4.12 19.92 -7.77
CA ILE A 134 2.92 20.41 -7.04
C ILE A 134 1.74 19.43 -7.12
N PRO A 135 1.42 18.82 -8.29
CA PRO A 135 0.29 17.90 -8.36
C PRO A 135 0.41 16.70 -7.41
N TYR A 136 1.62 16.16 -7.20
CA TYR A 136 1.82 15.02 -6.28
C TYR A 136 1.84 15.42 -4.80
N MET A 137 1.90 16.72 -4.49
CA MET A 137 1.74 17.24 -3.13
C MET A 137 0.33 17.73 -2.83
N THR A 138 -0.56 17.73 -3.82
CA THR A 138 -1.93 18.15 -3.62
C THR A 138 -2.67 17.08 -2.81
N GLU A 139 -3.21 17.52 -1.67
CA GLU A 139 -3.97 16.66 -0.77
C GLU A 139 -5.40 16.46 -1.26
N ILE A 140 -5.80 15.20 -1.36
CA ILE A 140 -7.14 14.81 -1.79
C ILE A 140 -7.88 14.32 -0.56
N VAL A 141 -8.91 15.05 -0.13
CA VAL A 141 -9.68 14.74 1.08
C VAL A 141 -10.27 13.33 1.02
N ALA A 142 -10.70 12.88 -0.16
CA ALA A 142 -11.23 11.52 -0.37
C ALA A 142 -10.20 10.41 -0.12
N PHE A 143 -8.89 10.71 -0.12
CA PHE A 143 -7.84 9.75 0.24
C PHE A 143 -7.49 9.74 1.72
N ARG A 144 -8.10 10.59 2.54
CA ARG A 144 -7.82 10.70 3.97
C ARG A 144 -8.96 10.11 4.79
N CYS A 145 -8.63 9.24 5.74
CA CYS A 145 -9.57 8.75 6.74
C CYS A 145 -9.57 9.70 7.95
N PRO A 146 -10.71 10.27 8.38
CA PRO A 146 -10.75 11.19 9.52
C PRO A 146 -10.27 10.62 10.88
N SER A 147 -10.13 9.29 11.00
CA SER A 147 -9.53 8.66 12.19
C SER A 147 -8.01 8.67 12.19
N ASP A 148 -7.37 9.00 11.06
CA ASP A 148 -5.92 9.10 10.96
C ASP A 148 -5.48 10.55 11.24
N PRO A 149 -4.74 10.82 12.34
CA PRO A 149 -4.31 12.16 12.69
C PRO A 149 -3.09 12.63 11.88
N GLY A 150 -2.60 11.81 10.95
CA GLY A 150 -1.46 12.13 10.10
C GLY A 150 -1.73 13.41 9.33
N VAL A 151 -0.85 14.39 9.52
CA VAL A 151 -0.91 15.66 8.80
C VAL A 151 -0.01 15.60 7.58
N SER A 152 -0.54 16.19 6.52
CA SER A 152 0.12 16.50 5.27
C SER A 152 1.22 17.52 5.50
N GLY A 153 2.40 17.29 4.95
CA GLY A 153 3.56 18.14 5.16
C GLY A 153 4.84 17.32 5.22
N SER A 154 5.99 18.00 5.10
CA SER A 154 7.30 17.35 5.07
C SER A 154 7.46 16.38 6.25
N PRO A 155 7.90 15.13 6.00
CA PRO A 155 8.34 14.58 4.71
C PRO A 155 7.23 13.90 3.87
N GLY A 156 5.97 13.91 4.29
CA GLY A 156 4.84 13.39 3.53
C GLY A 156 4.50 14.22 2.29
N ARG A 157 4.38 13.56 1.12
CA ARG A 157 4.07 14.14 -0.19
C ARG A 157 2.66 13.75 -0.63
N ALA A 158 1.70 14.38 0.03
CA ALA A 158 0.27 14.10 -0.04
C ALA A 158 -0.13 12.68 0.40
N ARG A 159 -0.64 12.55 1.62
CA ARG A 159 -0.87 11.24 2.26
C ARG A 159 -2.09 10.50 1.71
N THR A 160 -2.09 9.18 1.86
CA THR A 160 -3.26 8.32 1.60
C THR A 160 -3.48 7.34 2.74
N ASN A 161 -4.76 7.09 3.05
CA ASN A 161 -5.21 6.05 3.97
C ASN A 161 -5.76 4.81 3.26
N TYR A 162 -5.62 4.74 1.94
CA TYR A 162 -6.16 3.66 1.14
C TYR A 162 -5.07 3.10 0.23
N ALA A 163 -5.16 1.81 -0.06
CA ALA A 163 -4.20 1.06 -0.85
C ALA A 163 -4.88 -0.01 -1.70
N VAL A 164 -4.20 -0.46 -2.76
CA VAL A 164 -4.63 -1.57 -3.59
C VAL A 164 -4.12 -2.90 -3.05
N ASN A 165 -4.91 -3.95 -3.24
CA ASN A 165 -4.54 -5.31 -2.87
C ASN A 165 -3.51 -5.91 -3.86
N LEU A 166 -2.31 -6.21 -3.36
CA LEU A 166 -1.22 -6.84 -4.12
C LEU A 166 -1.19 -8.38 -3.96
N GLY A 167 -2.10 -8.94 -3.17
CA GLY A 167 -2.25 -10.37 -2.92
C GLY A 167 -1.48 -10.83 -1.71
N ASP A 168 -1.05 -12.09 -1.73
CA ASP A 168 -0.55 -12.81 -0.56
C ASP A 168 0.89 -13.33 -0.74
N SER A 169 1.64 -12.69 -1.64
CA SER A 169 3.06 -12.98 -1.86
C SER A 169 3.92 -11.79 -1.44
N ILE A 170 5.17 -12.04 -1.04
CA ILE A 170 6.19 -10.99 -0.88
C ILE A 170 7.35 -11.37 -1.76
N ASN A 171 7.45 -10.74 -2.93
CA ASN A 171 8.48 -11.07 -3.90
C ASN A 171 9.09 -9.80 -4.48
N HIS A 172 10.34 -9.89 -4.94
CA HIS A 172 11.04 -8.84 -5.70
C HIS A 172 10.19 -8.24 -6.83
N PHE A 173 9.34 -9.06 -7.44
CA PHE A 173 8.49 -8.66 -8.55
C PHE A 173 7.31 -7.77 -8.14
N GLN A 174 7.04 -7.62 -6.84
CA GLN A 174 6.17 -6.59 -6.30
C GLN A 174 6.79 -5.17 -6.34
N ILE A 175 7.74 -4.95 -7.25
CA ILE A 175 8.28 -3.65 -7.64
C ILE A 175 8.58 -3.66 -9.13
N ASN A 176 9.32 -4.67 -9.56
CA ASN A 176 9.86 -4.78 -10.90
C ASN A 176 8.82 -5.23 -11.94
N GLY A 177 7.81 -6.01 -11.53
CA GLY A 177 6.89 -6.65 -12.45
C GLY A 177 7.65 -7.45 -13.52
N PRO A 178 7.39 -7.22 -14.82
CA PRO A 178 8.09 -7.90 -15.91
C PRO A 178 9.46 -7.29 -16.28
N TYR A 179 9.91 -6.23 -15.61
CA TYR A 179 11.11 -5.48 -15.99
C TYR A 179 12.33 -5.85 -15.16
N ASP A 180 13.50 -5.93 -15.79
CA ASP A 180 14.77 -5.97 -15.06
C ASP A 180 15.10 -4.62 -14.39
N ASN A 181 16.24 -4.55 -13.69
CA ASN A 181 16.66 -3.33 -13.00
C ASN A 181 16.95 -2.15 -13.94
N ASN A 182 17.07 -2.40 -15.24
CA ASN A 182 17.37 -1.41 -16.27
C ASN A 182 16.14 -1.13 -17.17
N PHE A 183 14.93 -1.46 -16.71
CA PHE A 183 13.68 -1.33 -17.46
C PHE A 183 13.61 -2.13 -18.77
N ASN A 184 14.42 -3.16 -18.95
CA ASN A 184 14.26 -4.08 -20.07
C ASN A 184 13.21 -5.14 -19.74
N VAL A 185 12.37 -5.48 -20.70
CA VAL A 185 11.39 -6.56 -20.54
C VAL A 185 12.15 -7.89 -20.41
N SER A 186 11.93 -8.59 -19.30
CA SER A 186 12.51 -9.89 -19.02
C SER A 186 11.42 -10.96 -19.03
N SER A 187 11.58 -11.96 -19.92
CA SER A 187 10.63 -13.09 -20.00
C SER A 187 10.63 -13.92 -18.72
N VAL A 188 11.78 -14.03 -18.05
CA VAL A 188 11.94 -14.71 -16.75
C VAL A 188 11.17 -13.95 -15.68
N TYR A 189 11.40 -12.64 -15.56
CA TYR A 189 10.75 -11.83 -14.52
C TYR A 189 9.25 -11.74 -14.76
N GLY A 190 8.82 -11.58 -16.01
CA GLY A 190 7.41 -11.60 -16.38
C GLY A 190 6.74 -12.94 -16.03
N THR A 191 7.42 -14.06 -16.24
CA THR A 191 6.89 -15.39 -15.87
C THR A 191 6.75 -15.52 -14.36
N ILE A 192 7.74 -15.02 -13.62
CA ILE A 192 7.73 -15.08 -12.16
C ILE A 192 6.62 -14.22 -11.57
N SER A 193 6.65 -12.93 -11.93
CA SER A 193 5.71 -11.91 -11.51
C SER A 193 4.25 -12.30 -11.80
N ARG A 194 3.94 -12.87 -12.98
CA ARG A 194 2.58 -13.36 -13.28
C ARG A 194 2.10 -14.48 -12.36
N GLY A 195 3.01 -15.29 -11.83
CA GLY A 195 2.69 -16.39 -10.91
C GLY A 195 2.62 -15.96 -9.44
N THR A 196 3.41 -14.98 -9.02
CA THR A 196 3.48 -14.53 -7.62
C THR A 196 2.59 -13.33 -7.30
N ASP A 197 2.34 -12.45 -8.27
CA ASP A 197 1.59 -11.23 -8.04
C ASP A 197 0.10 -11.54 -8.19
N ARG A 198 -0.48 -12.10 -7.12
CA ARG A 198 -1.81 -12.72 -7.11
C ARG A 198 -2.95 -11.78 -6.70
N GLY A 199 -2.67 -10.54 -6.33
CA GLY A 199 -3.68 -9.56 -5.94
C GLY A 199 -4.67 -9.22 -7.06
N ALA A 200 -5.74 -8.51 -6.72
CA ALA A 200 -6.59 -7.85 -7.72
C ALA A 200 -5.77 -6.91 -8.62
N PHE A 201 -4.73 -6.29 -8.04
CA PHE A 201 -3.76 -5.45 -8.75
C PHE A 201 -2.41 -6.16 -8.79
N GLY A 202 -1.95 -6.49 -9.99
CA GLY A 202 -0.59 -6.94 -10.27
C GLY A 202 0.26 -5.73 -10.65
N LEU A 203 1.48 -5.65 -10.12
CA LEU A 203 2.34 -4.50 -10.39
C LEU A 203 2.78 -4.46 -11.84
N ARG A 204 2.58 -3.30 -12.47
CA ARG A 204 2.87 -3.02 -13.88
C ARG A 204 2.09 -3.90 -14.85
N TYR A 205 1.01 -4.52 -14.38
CA TYR A 205 0.04 -5.23 -15.21
C TYR A 205 -1.30 -4.52 -15.23
N THR A 206 -1.99 -4.69 -16.33
CA THR A 206 -3.34 -4.23 -16.52
C THR A 206 -4.27 -5.44 -16.46
N HIS A 207 -5.03 -5.56 -15.37
CA HIS A 207 -6.01 -6.62 -15.19
C HIS A 207 -7.41 -6.15 -15.55
N LYS A 208 -8.31 -7.09 -15.76
CA LYS A 208 -9.73 -6.87 -16.01
C LYS A 208 -10.55 -7.63 -14.97
N PHE A 209 -11.83 -7.28 -14.79
CA PHE A 209 -12.69 -8.06 -13.89
C PHE A 209 -12.77 -9.54 -14.27
N ARG A 210 -12.69 -9.88 -15.56
CA ARG A 210 -12.64 -11.27 -16.03
C ARG A 210 -11.40 -12.05 -15.58
N ASP A 211 -10.32 -11.36 -15.18
CA ASP A 211 -9.08 -11.99 -14.72
C ASP A 211 -9.15 -12.34 -13.22
N ILE A 212 -10.24 -11.93 -12.53
CA ILE A 212 -10.56 -12.29 -11.15
C ILE A 212 -11.44 -13.55 -11.18
N LEU A 213 -10.79 -14.69 -11.27
CA LEU A 213 -11.40 -16.02 -11.36
C LEU A 213 -11.98 -16.52 -10.03
N ASP A 214 -11.52 -15.96 -8.90
CA ASP A 214 -11.98 -16.34 -7.55
C ASP A 214 -13.35 -15.73 -7.21
N GLY A 215 -13.84 -14.82 -8.07
CA GLY A 215 -15.12 -14.14 -7.95
C GLY A 215 -14.97 -12.71 -7.44
N LEU A 216 -15.69 -11.76 -8.04
CA LEU A 216 -15.57 -10.33 -7.68
C LEU A 216 -15.99 -10.05 -6.23
N SER A 217 -16.97 -10.78 -5.71
CA SER A 217 -17.44 -10.69 -4.32
C SER A 217 -16.49 -11.35 -3.31
N ASN A 218 -15.52 -12.13 -3.79
CA ASN A 218 -14.61 -12.96 -2.99
C ASN A 218 -13.15 -12.48 -3.08
N THR A 219 -12.87 -11.45 -3.87
CA THR A 219 -11.52 -10.89 -3.98
C THR A 219 -11.52 -9.45 -3.50
N ILE A 220 -10.64 -9.13 -2.56
CA ILE A 220 -10.42 -7.77 -2.10
C ILE A 220 -9.68 -6.98 -3.18
N ALA A 221 -10.16 -5.78 -3.49
CA ALA A 221 -9.54 -4.86 -4.44
C ALA A 221 -8.78 -3.73 -3.73
N LEU A 222 -9.40 -3.11 -2.71
CA LEU A 222 -8.84 -1.97 -1.97
C LEU A 222 -8.92 -2.21 -0.46
N GLY A 223 -8.07 -1.54 0.30
CA GLY A 223 -8.01 -1.67 1.76
C GLY A 223 -7.54 -0.39 2.43
N GLU A 224 -7.92 -0.22 3.68
CA GLU A 224 -7.42 0.85 4.54
C GLU A 224 -5.98 0.60 4.98
N ILE A 225 -5.20 1.68 5.04
CA ILE A 225 -3.87 1.74 5.64
C ILE A 225 -3.81 2.96 6.58
N ALA A 226 -3.14 2.80 7.73
CA ALA A 226 -2.80 3.92 8.58
C ALA A 226 -1.48 4.56 8.11
N THR A 227 -1.35 5.87 8.32
CA THR A 227 -0.15 6.62 7.95
C THR A 227 0.78 6.82 9.13
N SER A 228 2.08 6.93 8.85
CA SER A 228 3.11 7.07 9.89
C SER A 228 3.03 8.42 10.59
N LEU A 229 3.12 8.40 11.92
CA LEU A 229 3.28 9.60 12.73
C LEU A 229 4.73 9.79 13.20
N GLY A 230 5.65 8.91 12.79
CA GLY A 230 7.03 8.90 13.29
C GLY A 230 7.13 8.44 14.76
N ASP A 231 6.11 7.74 15.25
CA ASP A 231 5.91 7.34 16.65
C ASP A 231 6.36 5.90 16.94
N ARG A 232 7.02 5.24 15.99
CA ARG A 232 7.41 3.81 16.03
C ARG A 232 6.23 2.85 16.10
N ASP A 233 5.03 3.26 15.68
CA ASP A 233 3.90 2.34 15.53
C ASP A 233 4.24 1.25 14.49
N LYS A 234 4.08 0.00 14.91
CA LYS A 234 4.54 -1.17 14.13
C LYS A 234 3.83 -1.34 12.79
N ARG A 235 2.67 -0.70 12.62
CA ARG A 235 1.84 -0.78 11.42
C ARG A 235 2.23 0.25 10.37
N THR A 236 2.81 1.36 10.81
CA THR A 236 2.95 2.57 9.98
C THR A 236 4.38 3.04 9.78
N GLN A 237 5.31 2.70 10.68
CA GLN A 237 6.73 2.98 10.51
C GLN A 237 7.47 1.65 10.29
N PRO A 238 7.59 1.17 9.04
CA PRO A 238 8.03 -0.19 8.82
C PRO A 238 9.48 -0.42 9.26
N ALA A 239 9.74 -1.56 9.89
CA ALA A 239 11.09 -1.96 10.27
C ALA A 239 11.92 -2.32 9.04
N LEU A 240 13.21 -1.96 9.04
CA LEU A 240 14.17 -2.28 7.99
C LEU A 240 14.90 -3.59 8.30
N ASN A 241 15.49 -4.18 7.26
CA ASN A 241 16.40 -5.33 7.33
C ASN A 241 15.77 -6.59 7.95
N ALA A 242 14.51 -6.89 7.61
CA ALA A 242 13.81 -8.12 8.07
C ALA A 242 14.28 -9.38 7.33
N GLY A 243 15.60 -9.55 7.21
CA GLY A 243 16.23 -10.61 6.45
C GLY A 243 16.38 -10.28 4.96
N GLY A 244 16.90 -11.26 4.21
CA GLY A 244 17.19 -11.13 2.78
C GLY A 244 15.95 -11.29 1.90
N ASN A 245 16.04 -10.80 0.65
CA ASN A 245 15.00 -10.92 -0.38
C ASN A 245 14.96 -12.30 -1.06
N THR A 246 15.51 -13.32 -0.42
CA THR A 246 15.59 -14.70 -0.92
C THR A 246 14.75 -15.63 -0.06
N ASP A 247 14.26 -16.70 -0.70
CA ASP A 247 13.21 -17.62 -0.26
C ASP A 247 13.37 -18.34 1.10
N SER A 248 14.59 -18.38 1.66
CA SER A 248 14.97 -19.32 2.73
C SER A 248 15.35 -18.69 4.07
N SER A 249 15.57 -17.37 4.15
CA SER A 249 16.07 -16.72 5.39
C SER A 249 15.51 -15.33 5.69
N GLY A 250 14.53 -14.84 4.92
CA GLY A 250 13.86 -13.55 5.17
C GLY A 250 12.34 -13.65 5.21
N VAL A 251 11.67 -12.49 5.31
CA VAL A 251 10.20 -12.38 5.34
C VAL A 251 9.48 -13.21 4.27
N PRO A 252 9.96 -13.30 3.01
CA PRO A 252 9.31 -14.16 2.02
C PRO A 252 9.24 -15.63 2.45
N GLY A 253 10.23 -16.13 3.19
CA GLY A 253 10.30 -17.50 3.71
C GLY A 253 9.60 -17.70 5.06
N ASN A 254 9.54 -16.67 5.89
CA ASN A 254 8.80 -16.66 7.16
C ASN A 254 8.31 -15.23 7.47
N PRO A 255 7.03 -14.92 7.20
CA PRO A 255 6.46 -13.60 7.48
C PRO A 255 6.48 -13.18 8.96
N SER A 256 6.50 -14.13 9.90
CA SER A 256 6.52 -13.84 11.34
C SER A 256 7.81 -13.15 11.79
N LEU A 257 8.86 -13.13 10.97
CA LEU A 257 10.13 -12.45 11.28
C LEU A 257 9.96 -10.95 11.53
N CYS A 258 8.94 -10.28 10.97
CA CYS A 258 8.68 -8.88 11.29
C CYS A 258 8.39 -8.66 12.79
N GLN A 259 7.92 -9.68 13.52
CA GLN A 259 7.48 -9.56 14.91
C GLN A 259 8.62 -9.47 15.92
N GLN A 260 9.83 -9.88 15.54
CA GLN A 260 10.97 -10.01 16.47
C GLN A 260 11.36 -8.70 17.17
N TRP A 261 10.92 -7.56 16.65
CA TRP A 261 11.23 -6.23 17.17
C TRP A 261 10.08 -5.55 17.88
N VAL A 262 8.93 -6.23 18.03
CA VAL A 262 7.78 -5.68 18.75
C VAL A 262 8.16 -5.48 20.21
N SER A 263 7.79 -4.32 20.77
CA SER A 263 8.01 -3.99 22.17
C SER A 263 7.26 -4.97 23.09
N PRO A 264 7.94 -5.63 24.05
CA PRO A 264 7.27 -6.46 25.05
C PRO A 264 6.30 -5.66 25.95
N GLU A 265 6.65 -4.42 26.28
CA GLU A 265 5.85 -3.54 27.14
C GLU A 265 4.75 -2.79 26.38
N ARG A 266 4.97 -2.51 25.08
CA ARG A 266 4.07 -1.72 24.24
C ARG A 266 3.78 -2.43 22.92
N PRO A 267 2.93 -3.48 22.89
CA PRO A 267 2.77 -4.36 21.72
C PRO A 267 2.28 -3.70 20.42
N GLN A 268 1.85 -2.44 20.46
CA GLN A 268 1.49 -1.63 19.26
C GLN A 268 2.70 -0.94 18.62
N PHE A 269 3.84 -0.91 19.30
CA PHE A 269 5.03 -0.17 18.90
C PHE A 269 6.23 -1.08 18.77
N TRP A 270 7.20 -0.64 17.97
CA TRP A 270 8.54 -1.23 17.97
C TRP A 270 9.25 -0.95 19.29
N SER A 271 10.06 -1.93 19.72
CA SER A 271 10.96 -1.77 20.86
C SER A 271 11.90 -0.60 20.63
N ASN A 272 12.18 0.12 21.72
CA ASN A 272 13.21 1.16 21.76
C ASN A 272 14.54 0.65 22.34
N GLY A 273 14.64 -0.64 22.70
CA GLY A 273 15.80 -1.25 23.34
C GLY A 273 15.85 -1.09 24.86
N SER A 274 14.97 -0.28 25.47
CA SER A 274 14.93 -0.11 26.94
C SER A 274 13.91 -1.01 27.63
N ASP A 275 13.06 -1.70 26.86
CA ASP A 275 11.91 -2.51 27.30
C ASP A 275 12.19 -4.02 27.23
N GLY A 276 13.47 -4.42 27.19
CA GLY A 276 13.90 -5.80 27.03
C GLY A 276 13.73 -6.37 25.62
N GLY A 277 13.18 -5.60 24.67
CA GLY A 277 13.14 -5.94 23.26
C GLY A 277 14.37 -5.46 22.47
N THR A 278 14.48 -5.91 21.22
CA THR A 278 15.52 -5.45 20.28
C THR A 278 14.97 -4.32 19.43
N ALA A 279 15.62 -3.15 19.45
CA ALA A 279 15.24 -2.03 18.60
C ALA A 279 15.55 -2.32 17.12
N PRO A 280 14.57 -2.19 16.20
CA PRO A 280 14.83 -2.30 14.78
C PRO A 280 15.50 -1.04 14.24
N SER A 281 16.15 -1.18 13.08
CA SER A 281 16.40 -0.02 12.22
C SER A 281 15.07 0.45 11.64
N LEU A 282 14.76 1.73 11.78
CA LEU A 282 13.55 2.34 11.24
C LEU A 282 13.95 3.36 10.19
N GLU A 283 13.08 3.54 9.20
CA GLU A 283 13.18 4.68 8.31
C GLU A 283 13.14 5.98 9.15
N GLY A 284 14.12 6.87 8.92
CA GLY A 284 14.28 8.10 9.69
C GLY A 284 13.10 9.05 9.50
N ALA A 285 12.73 9.79 10.55
CA ALA A 285 11.55 10.67 10.67
C ALA A 285 11.34 11.65 9.50
N ASP A 286 12.39 12.01 8.78
CA ASP A 286 12.40 12.95 7.64
C ASP A 286 12.34 12.27 6.26
N SER A 287 12.06 10.96 6.21
CA SER A 287 11.97 10.20 4.96
C SER A 287 10.61 10.33 4.29
N VAL A 288 10.60 10.35 2.95
CA VAL A 288 9.37 10.30 2.16
C VAL A 288 8.78 8.89 2.08
N HIS A 289 9.41 7.87 2.67
CA HIS A 289 9.08 6.44 2.46
C HIS A 289 8.27 5.77 3.58
N PHE A 290 7.56 6.56 4.37
CA PHE A 290 6.64 6.03 5.36
C PHE A 290 5.39 5.42 4.76
N ARG A 291 4.68 4.62 5.58
CA ARG A 291 3.38 4.08 5.19
C ARG A 291 2.42 5.20 4.80
N GLY A 292 1.85 5.12 3.60
CA GLY A 292 0.85 6.05 3.08
C GLY A 292 1.32 7.51 2.95
N SER A 293 2.63 7.77 2.87
CA SER A 293 3.17 9.14 2.78
C SER A 293 2.94 9.83 1.43
N SER A 294 2.61 9.07 0.39
CA SER A 294 2.35 9.60 -0.95
C SER A 294 1.28 8.78 -1.67
N TRP A 295 0.18 9.41 -2.08
CA TRP A 295 -0.89 8.74 -2.82
C TRP A 295 -0.51 8.46 -4.28
N ALA A 296 0.46 9.18 -4.84
CA ALA A 296 0.82 9.10 -6.25
C ALA A 296 1.79 7.95 -6.58
N THR A 297 2.43 7.33 -5.58
CA THR A 297 3.47 6.32 -5.80
C THR A 297 2.98 4.89 -5.59
N PHE A 298 3.41 3.94 -6.42
CA PHE A 298 2.91 2.55 -6.36
C PHE A 298 3.47 1.71 -5.23
N TYR A 299 4.61 2.11 -4.63
CA TYR A 299 5.37 1.23 -3.74
C TYR A 299 4.47 0.62 -2.66
N PRO A 300 4.67 -0.65 -2.29
CA PRO A 300 3.78 -1.35 -1.37
C PRO A 300 3.54 -0.61 -0.04
N ALA A 301 4.54 0.07 0.52
CA ALA A 301 4.34 0.87 1.73
C ALA A 301 3.36 2.04 1.54
N HIS A 302 3.23 2.59 0.33
CA HIS A 302 2.47 3.82 0.10
C HIS A 302 1.04 3.54 -0.31
N THR A 303 0.84 2.76 -1.37
CA THR A 303 -0.49 2.51 -1.95
C THR A 303 -0.74 1.04 -2.18
N GLY A 304 0.03 0.15 -1.54
CA GLY A 304 -0.18 -1.29 -1.58
C GLY A 304 -0.46 -1.89 -0.21
N PHE A 305 -1.05 -3.08 -0.22
CA PHE A 305 -1.07 -3.97 0.93
C PHE A 305 -1.11 -5.43 0.50
N GLN A 306 -0.76 -6.32 1.42
CA GLN A 306 -0.86 -7.77 1.23
C GLN A 306 -1.78 -8.41 2.26
N THR A 307 -2.39 -9.52 1.89
CA THR A 307 -3.28 -10.34 2.74
C THR A 307 -2.54 -11.53 3.35
N ILE A 308 -1.37 -11.28 3.93
CA ILE A 308 -0.51 -12.32 4.53
C ILE A 308 -0.72 -12.35 6.03
N LEU A 309 -0.56 -11.21 6.69
CA LEU A 309 -0.91 -11.05 8.09
C LEU A 309 -2.27 -10.33 8.18
N PRO A 310 -3.06 -10.63 9.22
CA PRO A 310 -4.37 -9.99 9.40
C PRO A 310 -4.23 -8.47 9.60
N PRO A 311 -5.35 -7.72 9.54
CA PRO A 311 -5.34 -6.28 9.77
C PRO A 311 -4.63 -5.87 11.07
N ASN A 312 -4.02 -4.67 11.05
CA ASN A 312 -3.33 -4.06 12.20
C ASN A 312 -2.09 -4.82 12.70
N ARG A 313 -1.52 -5.68 11.85
CA ARG A 313 -0.25 -6.35 12.09
C ARG A 313 0.95 -5.54 11.59
N GLU A 314 2.13 -6.08 11.82
CA GLU A 314 3.40 -5.39 11.71
C GLU A 314 3.81 -5.22 10.25
N ALA A 315 4.37 -4.06 9.92
CA ALA A 315 4.89 -3.76 8.59
C ALA A 315 6.42 -3.80 8.61
N CYS A 316 7.05 -4.49 7.66
CA CYS A 316 8.50 -4.48 7.56
C CYS A 316 9.01 -4.63 6.12
N TRP A 317 10.15 -3.98 5.84
CA TRP A 317 10.86 -4.06 4.57
C TRP A 317 11.82 -5.24 4.56
N VAL A 318 11.96 -5.86 3.38
CA VAL A 318 13.00 -6.85 3.13
C VAL A 318 14.28 -6.12 2.71
N GLY A 319 15.26 -6.03 3.62
CA GLY A 319 16.46 -5.23 3.41
C GLY A 319 16.18 -3.74 3.60
N HIS A 320 16.11 -2.98 2.51
CA HIS A 320 16.07 -1.52 2.57
C HIS A 320 14.74 -0.92 2.10
N THR A 321 14.64 0.39 2.23
CA THR A 321 13.52 1.20 1.75
C THR A 321 13.31 0.99 0.25
N LEU A 322 12.05 1.01 -0.20
CA LEU A 322 11.68 0.75 -1.60
C LEU A 322 12.00 -0.67 -2.08
N TYR A 323 12.18 -1.65 -1.19
CA TYR A 323 12.23 -3.08 -1.53
C TYR A 323 10.85 -3.74 -1.33
N PRO A 324 10.64 -5.00 -1.72
CA PRO A 324 9.46 -5.72 -1.26
C PRO A 324 9.40 -5.74 0.26
N GLY A 325 8.20 -5.93 0.79
CA GLY A 325 7.98 -5.96 2.23
C GLY A 325 6.61 -6.50 2.55
N LEU A 326 6.42 -6.76 3.83
CA LEU A 326 5.14 -7.15 4.39
C LEU A 326 4.42 -5.88 4.83
N PHE A 327 3.29 -5.60 4.20
CA PHE A 327 2.49 -4.41 4.45
C PHE A 327 1.02 -4.78 4.62
N PRO A 328 0.62 -5.30 5.79
CA PRO A 328 -0.79 -5.62 6.06
C PRO A 328 -1.65 -4.35 6.00
N PRO A 329 -2.98 -4.46 5.77
CA PRO A 329 -3.86 -3.32 5.93
C PRO A 329 -3.91 -2.91 7.40
N SER A 330 -4.20 -1.63 7.65
CA SER A 330 -4.20 -1.08 9.00
C SER A 330 -5.17 0.07 9.10
N SER A 331 -5.74 0.25 10.29
CA SER A 331 -6.66 1.34 10.57
C SER A 331 -6.47 1.85 11.98
N ARG A 332 -6.85 3.11 12.19
CA ARG A 332 -6.95 3.68 13.55
C ARG A 332 -8.30 3.33 14.20
N HIS A 333 -9.22 2.71 13.45
CA HIS A 333 -10.44 2.14 13.99
C HIS A 333 -10.14 0.93 14.89
N PRO A 334 -10.84 0.78 16.02
CA PRO A 334 -10.70 -0.41 16.86
C PRO A 334 -11.14 -1.69 16.13
N GLY A 335 -10.35 -2.76 16.28
CA GLY A 335 -10.76 -4.13 15.96
C GLY A 335 -10.78 -4.50 14.48
N GLY A 336 -10.25 -3.69 13.57
CA GLY A 336 -10.24 -4.05 12.15
C GLY A 336 -9.95 -2.88 11.20
N CYS A 337 -10.27 -3.08 9.92
CA CYS A 337 -10.15 -2.07 8.87
C CYS A 337 -11.22 -2.26 7.78
N HIS A 338 -11.53 -1.21 7.02
CA HIS A 338 -12.39 -1.38 5.85
C HIS A 338 -11.62 -1.93 4.64
N VAL A 339 -12.31 -2.74 3.85
CA VAL A 339 -11.87 -3.23 2.55
C VAL A 339 -12.98 -3.02 1.53
N VAL A 340 -12.60 -2.92 0.26
CA VAL A 340 -13.51 -2.92 -0.89
C VAL A 340 -13.28 -4.21 -1.64
N MET A 341 -14.34 -5.01 -1.79
CA MET A 341 -14.34 -6.19 -2.65
C MET A 341 -14.33 -5.76 -4.12
N ALA A 342 -13.90 -6.62 -5.03
CA ALA A 342 -13.80 -6.31 -6.45
C ALA A 342 -15.16 -6.10 -7.15
N ASP A 343 -16.28 -6.41 -6.48
CA ASP A 343 -17.65 -6.07 -6.87
C ASP A 343 -18.12 -4.69 -6.37
N GLY A 344 -17.29 -3.99 -5.58
CA GLY A 344 -17.59 -2.67 -5.00
C GLY A 344 -18.29 -2.70 -3.65
N ALA A 345 -18.46 -3.87 -3.02
CA ALA A 345 -18.94 -3.98 -1.65
C ALA A 345 -17.88 -3.49 -0.65
N VAL A 346 -18.28 -2.64 0.29
CA VAL A 346 -17.41 -2.19 1.39
C VAL A 346 -17.70 -3.07 2.60
N LYS A 347 -16.67 -3.72 3.13
CA LYS A 347 -16.75 -4.59 4.31
C LYS A 347 -15.79 -4.11 5.38
N PHE A 348 -16.12 -4.37 6.65
CA PHE A 348 -15.18 -4.16 7.75
C PHE A 348 -14.64 -5.52 8.20
N ILE A 349 -13.34 -5.72 8.02
CA ILE A 349 -12.66 -6.96 8.35
C ILE A 349 -12.01 -6.82 9.72
N THR A 350 -12.24 -7.79 10.59
CA THR A 350 -11.68 -7.76 11.94
C THR A 350 -10.21 -8.15 11.94
N ASP A 351 -9.47 -7.70 12.95
CA ASP A 351 -8.09 -8.16 13.20
C ASP A 351 -8.00 -9.64 13.62
N SER A 352 -9.15 -10.23 13.98
CA SER A 352 -9.31 -11.64 14.36
C SER A 352 -9.66 -12.57 13.18
N ILE A 353 -9.63 -12.08 11.94
CA ILE A 353 -9.89 -12.91 10.76
C ILE A 353 -8.90 -14.09 10.70
N GLU A 354 -9.39 -15.25 10.27
CA GLU A 354 -8.57 -16.46 10.09
C GLU A 354 -7.52 -16.21 8.99
N ALA A 355 -6.25 -16.20 9.40
CA ALA A 355 -5.11 -15.80 8.57
C ALA A 355 -4.03 -16.87 8.43
N GLY A 356 -4.40 -18.15 8.63
CA GLY A 356 -3.54 -19.31 8.43
C GLY A 356 -2.21 -19.26 9.20
N ASP A 357 -1.16 -19.83 8.59
CA ASP A 357 0.15 -19.96 9.19
C ASP A 357 1.07 -18.80 8.80
N SER A 358 1.24 -17.84 9.71
CA SER A 358 2.18 -16.71 9.52
C SER A 358 3.66 -17.09 9.48
N THR A 359 4.01 -18.35 9.79
CA THR A 359 5.38 -18.87 9.66
C THR A 359 5.62 -19.55 8.32
N ALA A 360 4.56 -19.89 7.60
CA ALA A 360 4.65 -20.46 6.27
C ALA A 360 5.15 -19.41 5.27
N GLY A 361 6.15 -19.79 4.49
CA GLY A 361 6.67 -18.93 3.44
C GLY A 361 5.65 -18.66 2.34
N THR A 362 5.67 -17.43 1.84
CA THR A 362 4.79 -16.96 0.76
C THR A 362 4.96 -17.75 -0.52
N VAL A 363 3.97 -17.70 -1.41
CA VAL A 363 4.10 -18.26 -2.76
C VAL A 363 5.28 -17.60 -3.47
N ASN A 364 6.24 -18.42 -3.89
CA ASN A 364 7.53 -17.99 -4.44
C ASN A 364 8.07 -19.04 -5.42
N PHE A 365 9.13 -18.69 -6.14
CA PHE A 365 9.87 -19.55 -7.05
C PHE A 365 11.12 -20.07 -6.38
N VAL A 366 11.50 -21.31 -6.71
CA VAL A 366 12.65 -22.00 -6.10
C VAL A 366 13.99 -21.48 -6.65
N SER A 367 13.99 -20.82 -7.81
CA SER A 367 15.22 -20.30 -8.44
C SER A 367 14.94 -19.13 -9.39
N PHE A 368 15.61 -18.00 -9.13
CA PHE A 368 15.58 -16.81 -9.97
C PHE A 368 16.13 -17.03 -11.39
N SER A 369 17.11 -17.93 -11.57
CA SER A 369 17.77 -18.15 -12.86
C SER A 369 17.00 -19.09 -13.79
N THR A 370 16.12 -19.93 -13.24
CA THR A 370 15.41 -20.97 -14.02
C THR A 370 13.88 -20.81 -14.01
N ALA A 371 13.34 -19.83 -13.27
CA ALA A 371 11.89 -19.64 -13.06
C ALA A 371 11.16 -20.95 -12.70
N LYS A 372 11.78 -21.78 -11.85
CA LYS A 372 11.22 -23.10 -11.52
C LYS A 372 10.03 -22.99 -10.57
N LEU A 373 8.86 -23.41 -11.08
CA LEU A 373 7.51 -23.37 -10.49
C LEU A 373 7.17 -24.62 -9.64
N THR A 374 8.12 -25.26 -8.97
CA THR A 374 7.84 -26.57 -8.34
C THR A 374 7.85 -26.49 -6.82
N GLY A 375 6.94 -27.22 -6.16
CA GLY A 375 6.92 -27.36 -4.70
C GLY A 375 5.65 -26.80 -4.06
N VAL A 376 5.55 -26.91 -2.73
CA VAL A 376 4.37 -26.52 -1.95
C VAL A 376 4.10 -25.01 -1.93
N ARG A 377 5.09 -24.21 -2.31
CA ARG A 377 5.02 -22.75 -2.41
C ARG A 377 4.95 -22.25 -3.86
N ALA A 378 4.77 -23.15 -4.82
CA ALA A 378 4.68 -22.77 -6.23
C ALA A 378 3.40 -21.99 -6.55
N PRO A 379 3.41 -21.08 -7.54
CA PRO A 379 2.21 -20.48 -8.10
C PRO A 379 1.13 -21.50 -8.47
N GLY A 380 -0.12 -21.16 -8.17
CA GLY A 380 -1.28 -22.02 -8.37
C GLY A 380 -1.65 -22.90 -7.18
N ASN A 381 -0.82 -22.97 -6.13
CA ASN A 381 -1.23 -23.53 -4.84
C ASN A 381 -2.15 -22.56 -4.08
N ALA A 382 -3.02 -23.11 -3.24
CA ALA A 382 -3.84 -22.33 -2.32
C ALA A 382 -3.00 -21.44 -1.39
N SER A 383 -3.57 -20.34 -0.93
CA SER A 383 -2.92 -19.48 0.05
C SER A 383 -2.66 -20.23 1.37
N PRO A 384 -1.46 -20.14 1.96
CA PRO A 384 -1.20 -20.69 3.29
C PRO A 384 -1.78 -19.81 4.40
N TYR A 385 -2.34 -18.65 4.06
CA TYR A 385 -2.83 -17.63 5.01
C TYR A 385 -4.35 -17.68 5.17
N GLY A 386 -4.95 -18.86 4.99
CA GLY A 386 -6.35 -19.12 5.35
C GLY A 386 -7.36 -18.32 4.52
N LEU A 387 -8.52 -18.04 5.15
CA LEU A 387 -9.57 -17.21 4.56
C LEU A 387 -9.01 -15.84 4.17
N TRP A 388 -8.20 -15.21 5.03
CA TRP A 388 -7.63 -13.91 4.74
C TRP A 388 -6.76 -13.90 3.48
N GLY A 389 -5.90 -14.91 3.34
CA GLY A 389 -5.06 -15.11 2.17
C GLY A 389 -5.87 -15.33 0.89
N SER A 390 -6.88 -16.21 0.95
CA SER A 390 -7.73 -16.52 -0.21
C SER A 390 -8.49 -15.30 -0.72
N LEU A 391 -8.99 -14.45 0.19
CA LEU A 391 -9.65 -13.17 -0.15
C LEU A 391 -8.73 -12.19 -0.87
N GLY A 392 -7.42 -12.31 -0.69
CA GLY A 392 -6.47 -11.45 -1.39
C GLY A 392 -6.09 -11.94 -2.77
N THR A 393 -6.43 -13.17 -3.15
CA THR A 393 -6.03 -13.71 -4.45
C THR A 393 -7.11 -13.54 -5.52
N ARG A 394 -6.69 -13.31 -6.77
CA ARG A 394 -7.59 -13.15 -7.92
C ARG A 394 -7.86 -14.44 -8.67
N ALA A 395 -6.96 -15.42 -8.60
CA ALA A 395 -6.98 -16.59 -9.48
C ALA A 395 -6.36 -17.86 -8.87
N SER A 396 -6.52 -18.07 -7.57
CA SER A 396 -6.08 -19.30 -6.88
C SER A 396 -7.15 -20.41 -6.90
N ARG A 397 -8.37 -20.08 -7.34
CA ARG A 397 -9.58 -20.93 -7.43
C ARG A 397 -10.01 -21.52 -6.09
N GLU A 398 -9.83 -20.76 -5.03
CA GLU A 398 -10.20 -21.16 -3.67
C GLU A 398 -11.71 -20.95 -3.45
N VAL A 399 -12.40 -21.97 -2.95
CA VAL A 399 -13.85 -21.91 -2.68
C VAL A 399 -14.06 -21.38 -1.27
N ILE A 400 -14.69 -20.21 -1.16
CA ILE A 400 -15.01 -19.58 0.13
C ILE A 400 -16.40 -20.04 0.56
N GLY A 401 -16.46 -20.81 1.64
CA GLY A 401 -17.69 -21.47 2.11
C GLY A 401 -18.52 -20.66 3.12
N GLU A 402 -18.00 -19.55 3.65
CA GLU A 402 -18.66 -18.76 4.69
C GLU A 402 -18.75 -17.28 4.29
N GLU A 403 -19.89 -16.63 4.60
CA GLU A 403 -20.00 -15.16 4.51
C GLU A 403 -19.24 -14.51 5.68
N PHE A 404 -18.39 -13.53 5.36
CA PHE A 404 -17.52 -12.80 6.28
C PHE A 404 -17.78 -11.30 6.26
#